data_AF-A0A7S1N1G8-F1
#
_entry.id   AF-A0A7S1N1G8-F1
#
_cell.length_a   1.000
_cell.length_b   1.000
_cell.length_c   1.000
_cell.angle_alpha   90.00
_cell.angle_beta   90.00
_cell.angle_gamma   90.00
#
_symmetry.space_group_name_H-M   'P 1'
#
loop_
_entity.id
_entity.type
_entity.pdbx_description
1 polymer ?
#
loop_
_entity_poly.entity_id
_entity_poly.type
_entity_poly.pdbx_seq_one_letter_code
_entity_poly.pdbx_strand_id
1 'polypeptide(L)'
;MSSSNTKRLMEDQKKQQLKRERASLENEIDQKLLSLGRLDLSTDIESGFRTIQGDIDALLGALGNINDQIVAMEATMVEKQQNEHHREILQGYHNDFKKTKQKMKSKYEKHELLNNCRKDIQEFKESHGAQMLGRERDALSKVSSMANQIMATAQSSRQRLSEQRGVFGGIMEKSGTLIKKLPMVNDVIEKIQKKRNRDMIVLSFVIGLCLFLTWLYLK
;
A
#
# COMPACT_ATOMS: atom_id res chain seq x y z
N MET A 1 -62.70 64.38 24.16
CA MET A 1 -61.57 64.55 23.21
C MET A 1 -60.21 64.07 23.75
N SER A 2 -59.95 64.06 25.07
CA SER A 2 -58.63 63.65 25.61
C SER A 2 -58.33 62.14 25.47
N SER A 3 -59.33 61.26 25.63
CA SER A 3 -59.13 59.79 25.62
C SER A 3 -58.81 59.18 24.25
N SER A 4 -59.11 59.87 23.14
CA SER A 4 -58.80 59.41 21.78
C SER A 4 -57.35 59.71 21.37
N ASN A 5 -56.75 60.78 21.91
CA ASN A 5 -55.34 61.11 21.68
C ASN A 5 -54.39 60.22 22.47
N THR A 6 -54.78 59.81 23.68
CA THR A 6 -53.99 58.87 24.50
C THR A 6 -53.97 57.46 23.89
N LYS A 7 -55.07 57.02 23.27
CA LYS A 7 -55.13 55.73 22.57
C LYS A 7 -54.23 55.71 21.34
N ARG A 8 -54.26 56.75 20.50
CA ARG A 8 -53.39 56.89 19.33
C ARG A 8 -51.90 56.96 19.71
N LEU A 9 -51.57 57.68 20.80
CA LEU A 9 -50.20 57.76 21.30
C LEU A 9 -49.68 56.41 21.82
N MET A 10 -50.53 55.64 22.50
CA MET A 10 -50.17 54.27 22.92
C MET A 10 -50.03 53.31 21.72
N GLU A 11 -50.83 53.50 20.67
CA GLU A 11 -50.74 52.74 19.42
C GLU A 11 -49.45 53.05 18.66
N ASP A 12 -49.05 54.32 18.58
CA ASP A 12 -47.79 54.76 17.97
C ASP A 12 -46.56 54.30 18.77
N GLN A 13 -46.64 54.32 20.12
CA GLN A 13 -45.59 53.78 20.98
C GLN A 13 -45.43 52.26 20.81
N LYS A 14 -46.55 51.53 20.69
CA LYS A 14 -46.54 50.08 20.42
C LYS A 14 -45.98 49.78 19.03
N LYS A 15 -46.33 50.59 18.02
CA LYS A 15 -45.79 50.49 16.64
C LYS A 15 -44.29 50.76 16.60
N GLN A 16 -43.78 51.72 17.39
CA GLN A 16 -42.35 51.97 17.51
C GLN A 16 -41.61 50.87 18.26
N GLN A 17 -42.21 50.26 19.29
CA GLN A 17 -41.63 49.10 19.97
C GLN A 17 -41.49 47.91 19.01
N LEU A 18 -42.53 47.58 18.25
CA LEU A 18 -42.51 46.49 17.27
C LEU A 18 -41.46 46.72 16.16
N LYS A 19 -41.26 47.96 15.71
CA LYS A 19 -40.21 48.29 14.73
C LYS A 19 -38.80 48.13 15.30
N ARG A 20 -38.59 48.43 16.59
CA ARG A 20 -37.28 48.23 17.26
C ARG A 20 -37.00 46.76 17.51
N GLU A 21 -38.01 46.01 17.93
CA GLU A 21 -37.91 44.56 18.15
C GLU A 21 -37.60 43.83 16.85
N ARG A 22 -38.24 44.22 15.74
CA ARG A 22 -37.91 43.72 14.41
C ARG A 22 -36.46 44.00 14.00
N ALA A 23 -35.99 45.23 14.17
CA ALA A 23 -34.60 45.58 13.82
C ALA A 23 -33.58 44.80 14.67
N SER A 24 -33.93 44.49 15.93
CA SER A 24 -33.11 43.64 16.80
C SER A 24 -33.06 42.20 16.29
N LEU A 25 -34.20 41.64 15.86
CA LEU A 25 -34.28 40.29 15.32
C LEU A 25 -33.55 40.16 13.98
N GLU A 26 -33.65 41.16 13.09
CA GLU A 26 -32.91 41.18 11.82
C GLU A 26 -31.39 41.19 12.06
N ASN A 27 -30.91 42.00 13.01
CA ASN A 27 -29.48 42.02 13.37
C ASN A 27 -29.01 40.69 14.01
N GLU A 28 -29.86 40.05 14.80
CA GLU A 28 -29.54 38.75 15.40
C GLU A 28 -29.49 37.62 14.35
N ILE A 29 -30.40 37.64 13.37
CA ILE A 29 -30.40 36.72 12.22
C ILE A 29 -29.12 36.91 11.40
N ASP A 30 -28.72 38.15 11.12
CA ASP A 30 -27.51 38.44 10.36
C ASP A 30 -26.24 37.97 11.09
N GLN A 31 -26.18 38.16 12.41
CA GLN A 31 -25.06 37.64 13.20
C GLN A 31 -25.00 36.11 13.22
N LYS A 32 -26.16 35.44 13.34
CA LYS A 32 -26.22 33.97 13.28
C LYS A 32 -25.87 33.45 11.89
N LEU A 33 -26.29 34.11 10.81
CA LEU A 33 -25.91 33.76 9.43
C LEU A 33 -24.40 33.95 9.18
N LEU A 34 -23.79 35.00 9.72
CA LEU A 34 -22.35 35.20 9.67
C LEU A 34 -21.60 34.12 10.47
N SER A 35 -22.10 33.72 11.63
CA SER A 35 -21.51 32.64 12.42
C SER A 35 -21.63 31.27 11.72
N LEU A 36 -22.76 31.03 11.03
CA LEU A 36 -22.99 29.86 10.21
C LEU A 36 -22.08 29.84 8.97
N GLY A 37 -21.84 31.01 8.36
CA GLY A 37 -20.90 31.17 7.25
C GLY A 37 -19.44 31.00 7.65
N ARG A 38 -19.10 31.25 8.91
CA ARG A 38 -17.77 31.08 9.50
C ARG A 38 -17.52 29.69 10.10
N LEU A 39 -18.56 28.88 10.28
CA LEU A 39 -18.44 27.51 10.77
C LEU A 39 -17.79 26.65 9.68
N ASP A 40 -16.46 26.59 9.74
CA ASP A 40 -15.63 25.82 8.84
C ASP A 40 -15.40 24.39 9.36
N LEU A 41 -15.23 23.50 8.38
CA LEU A 41 -15.46 22.06 8.40
C LEU A 41 -14.87 21.28 9.61
N SER A 42 -15.67 21.03 10.65
CA SER A 42 -15.35 20.12 11.77
C SER A 42 -16.56 19.23 12.14
N THR A 43 -16.29 18.11 12.81
CA THR A 43 -17.25 17.02 13.11
C THR A 43 -18.44 17.47 13.98
N ASP A 44 -18.31 18.57 14.71
CA ASP A 44 -19.38 19.19 15.53
C ASP A 44 -20.35 20.09 14.72
N ILE A 45 -20.15 20.20 13.39
CA ILE A 45 -21.02 21.00 12.54
C ILE A 45 -22.42 20.42 12.45
N GLU A 46 -22.63 19.11 12.52
CA GLU A 46 -23.98 18.57 12.31
C GLU A 46 -24.94 18.95 13.44
N SER A 47 -24.49 18.86 14.69
CA SER A 47 -25.26 19.26 15.87
C SER A 47 -25.45 20.78 15.91
N GLY A 48 -24.39 21.55 15.62
CA GLY A 48 -24.46 23.01 15.54
C GLY A 48 -25.35 23.51 14.40
N PHE A 49 -25.24 22.91 13.21
CA PHE A 49 -26.05 23.23 12.05
C PHE A 49 -27.52 22.89 12.28
N ARG A 50 -27.85 21.72 12.83
CA ARG A 50 -29.24 21.36 13.16
C ARG A 50 -29.85 22.31 14.20
N THR A 51 -29.07 22.73 15.19
CA THR A 51 -29.49 23.68 16.22
C THR A 51 -29.76 25.06 15.61
N ILE A 52 -28.81 25.60 14.85
CA ILE A 52 -28.96 26.92 14.22
C ILE A 52 -30.07 26.90 13.15
N GLN A 53 -30.26 25.78 12.45
CA GLN A 53 -31.36 25.60 11.53
C GLN A 53 -32.71 25.67 12.25
N GLY A 54 -32.85 25.00 13.40
CA GLY A 54 -34.06 25.06 14.23
C GLY A 54 -34.34 26.47 14.76
N ASP A 55 -33.31 27.18 15.20
CA ASP A 55 -33.41 28.58 15.64
C ASP A 55 -33.90 29.50 14.51
N ILE A 56 -33.36 29.35 13.30
CA ILE A 56 -33.76 30.18 12.15
C ILE A 56 -35.19 29.84 11.69
N ASP A 57 -35.58 28.57 11.70
CA ASP A 57 -36.96 28.16 11.39
C ASP A 57 -37.95 28.73 12.43
N ALA A 58 -37.58 28.76 13.72
CA ALA A 58 -38.39 29.37 14.77
C ALA A 58 -38.50 30.91 14.64
N LEU A 59 -37.40 31.59 14.31
CA LEU A 59 -37.36 33.04 14.08
C LEU A 59 -38.17 33.46 12.85
N LEU A 60 -38.07 32.72 11.75
CA LEU A 60 -38.88 32.95 10.54
C LEU A 60 -40.38 32.73 10.82
N GLY A 61 -40.72 31.72 11.62
CA GLY A 61 -42.10 31.48 12.07
C GLY A 61 -42.66 32.59 12.95
N ALA A 62 -41.86 33.10 13.89
CA ALA A 62 -42.24 34.24 14.73
C ALA A 62 -42.40 35.53 13.90
N LEU A 63 -41.51 35.77 12.94
CA LEU A 63 -41.58 36.92 12.04
C LEU A 63 -42.80 36.84 11.11
N GLY A 64 -43.16 35.65 10.63
CA GLY A 64 -44.39 35.41 9.88
C GLY A 64 -45.64 35.73 10.70
N ASN A 65 -45.71 35.26 11.95
CA ASN A 65 -46.83 35.54 12.85
C ASN A 65 -46.97 37.04 13.18
N ILE A 66 -45.85 37.73 13.42
CA ILE A 66 -45.85 39.19 13.62
C ILE A 66 -46.31 39.91 12.35
N ASN A 67 -45.86 39.45 11.18
CA ASN A 67 -46.28 40.02 9.90
C ASN A 67 -47.79 39.83 9.66
N ASP A 68 -48.35 38.66 9.98
CA ASP A 68 -49.79 38.38 9.88
C ASP A 68 -50.62 39.23 10.86
N GLN A 69 -50.11 39.50 12.07
CA GLN A 69 -50.73 40.42 13.02
C GLN A 69 -50.71 41.88 12.54
N ILE A 70 -49.64 42.31 11.85
CA ILE A 70 -49.55 43.63 11.23
C ILE A 70 -50.53 43.74 10.05
N VAL A 71 -50.61 42.73 9.18
CA VAL A 71 -51.60 42.66 8.09
C VAL A 71 -53.03 42.80 8.63
N ALA A 72 -53.34 42.21 9.78
CA ALA A 72 -54.67 42.28 10.41
C ALA A 72 -55.03 43.66 11.00
N MET A 73 -54.04 44.54 11.22
CA MET A 73 -54.22 45.87 11.83
C MET A 73 -54.18 47.03 10.82
N GLU A 74 -53.79 46.80 9.57
CA GLU A 74 -53.58 47.86 8.57
C GLU A 74 -54.87 48.33 7.89
N ALA A 75 -55.06 49.66 7.82
CA ALA A 75 -56.27 50.27 7.29
C ALA A 75 -56.03 51.23 6.10
N THR A 76 -54.78 51.64 5.83
CA THR A 76 -54.46 52.62 4.78
C THR A 76 -53.63 52.05 3.62
N MET A 77 -53.74 52.67 2.44
CA MET A 77 -53.14 52.20 1.18
C MET A 77 -51.60 52.22 1.19
N VAL A 78 -50.98 53.12 1.96
CA VAL A 78 -49.52 53.20 2.15
C VAL A 78 -49.00 52.07 3.05
N GLU A 79 -49.78 51.67 4.06
CA GLU A 79 -49.44 50.55 4.94
C GLU A 79 -49.46 49.22 4.17
N LYS A 80 -50.44 49.04 3.27
CA LYS A 80 -50.50 47.88 2.36
C LYS A 80 -49.26 47.74 1.48
N GLN A 81 -48.75 48.83 0.90
CA GLN A 81 -47.52 48.81 0.08
C GLN A 81 -46.28 48.48 0.91
N GLN A 82 -46.19 48.98 2.14
CA GLN A 82 -45.09 48.66 3.05
C GLN A 82 -45.12 47.19 3.49
N ASN A 83 -46.30 46.60 3.61
CA ASN A 83 -46.49 45.19 3.94
C ASN A 83 -46.13 44.26 2.77
N GLU A 84 -46.50 44.62 1.54
CA GLU A 84 -46.05 43.91 0.33
C GLU A 84 -44.51 43.87 0.27
N HIS A 85 -43.85 45.00 0.53
CA HIS A 85 -42.40 45.05 0.61
C HIS A 85 -41.82 44.17 1.75
N HIS A 86 -42.49 44.11 2.90
CA HIS A 86 -42.06 43.24 4.01
C HIS A 86 -42.27 41.75 3.72
N ARG A 87 -43.31 41.39 2.96
CA ARG A 87 -43.51 40.03 2.44
C ARG A 87 -42.41 39.63 1.45
N GLU A 88 -42.01 40.53 0.56
CA GLU A 88 -40.91 40.30 -0.38
C GLU A 88 -39.57 40.06 0.35
N ILE A 89 -39.27 40.86 1.38
CA ILE A 89 -38.07 40.70 2.21
C ILE A 89 -38.10 39.34 2.94
N LEU A 90 -39.22 39.00 3.57
CA LEU A 90 -39.37 37.74 4.30
C LEU A 90 -39.23 36.53 3.35
N GLN A 91 -39.81 36.62 2.15
CA GLN A 91 -39.65 35.60 1.12
C GLN A 91 -38.19 35.51 0.63
N GLY A 92 -37.48 36.64 0.55
CA GLY A 92 -36.04 36.70 0.30
C GLY A 92 -35.24 35.91 1.33
N TYR A 93 -35.46 36.18 2.62
CA TYR A 93 -34.83 35.43 3.71
C TYR A 93 -35.15 33.94 3.67
N HIS A 94 -36.39 33.58 3.36
CA HIS A 94 -36.80 32.17 3.25
C HIS A 94 -36.07 31.44 2.11
N ASN A 95 -35.90 32.12 0.97
CA ASN A 95 -35.18 31.59 -0.18
C ASN A 95 -33.68 31.48 0.08
N ASP A 96 -33.08 32.47 0.74
CA ASP A 96 -31.64 32.48 1.03
C ASP A 96 -31.27 31.48 2.12
N PHE A 97 -32.15 31.28 3.12
CA PHE A 97 -32.02 30.20 4.08
C PHE A 97 -32.10 28.83 3.40
N LYS A 98 -33.09 28.62 2.50
CA LYS A 98 -33.23 27.36 1.75
C LYS A 98 -31.98 27.06 0.90
N LYS A 99 -31.45 28.06 0.19
CA LYS A 99 -30.20 27.92 -0.59
C LYS A 99 -29.01 27.57 0.30
N THR A 100 -28.87 28.24 1.44
CA THR A 100 -27.76 28.01 2.39
C THR A 100 -27.84 26.62 3.00
N LYS A 101 -29.04 26.18 3.37
CA LYS A 101 -29.31 24.82 3.86
C LYS A 101 -28.92 23.76 2.84
N GLN A 102 -29.29 23.92 1.57
CA GLN A 102 -28.93 22.99 0.51
C GLN A 102 -27.41 22.95 0.26
N LYS A 103 -26.74 24.11 0.28
CA LYS A 103 -25.27 24.18 0.16
C LYS A 103 -24.56 23.46 1.30
N MET A 104 -25.00 23.66 2.54
CA MET A 104 -24.40 22.99 3.70
C MET A 104 -24.65 21.47 3.69
N LYS A 105 -25.86 21.03 3.32
CA LYS A 105 -26.15 19.60 3.15
C LYS A 105 -25.22 18.95 2.12
N SER A 106 -25.01 19.58 0.97
CA SER A 106 -24.08 19.06 -0.05
C SER A 106 -22.62 19.04 0.42
N LYS A 107 -22.19 20.03 1.22
CA LYS A 107 -20.84 20.02 1.83
C LYS A 107 -20.69 18.87 2.82
N TYR A 108 -21.71 18.60 3.63
CA TYR A 108 -21.71 17.50 4.58
C TYR A 108 -21.64 16.14 3.88
N GLU A 109 -22.50 15.89 2.89
CA GLU A 109 -22.48 14.64 2.10
C GLU A 109 -21.10 14.41 1.47
N LYS A 110 -20.47 15.47 0.92
CA LYS A 110 -19.10 15.38 0.40
C LYS A 110 -18.08 15.04 1.49
N HIS A 111 -18.18 15.67 2.66
CA HIS A 111 -17.28 15.40 3.77
C HIS A 111 -17.42 13.97 4.30
N GLU A 112 -18.64 13.47 4.42
CA GLU A 112 -18.92 12.09 4.84
C GLU A 112 -18.31 11.08 3.86
N LEU A 113 -18.51 11.29 2.55
CA LEU A 113 -17.90 10.46 1.50
C LEU A 113 -16.37 10.48 1.56
N LEU A 114 -15.76 11.65 1.74
CA LEU A 114 -14.30 11.79 1.86
C LEU A 114 -13.76 11.16 3.15
N ASN A 115 -14.50 11.25 4.26
CA ASN A 115 -14.12 10.64 5.52
C ASN A 115 -14.13 9.11 5.43
N ASN A 116 -15.15 8.54 4.77
CA ASN A 116 -15.22 7.10 4.52
C ASN A 116 -14.08 6.64 3.61
N CYS A 117 -13.82 7.34 2.49
CA CYS A 117 -12.70 7.04 1.62
C CYS A 117 -11.34 7.13 2.35
N ARG A 118 -11.17 8.12 3.23
CA ARG A 118 -9.95 8.26 4.04
C ARG A 118 -9.77 7.07 4.99
N LYS A 119 -10.84 6.59 5.62
CA LYS A 119 -10.81 5.39 6.48
C LYS A 119 -10.42 4.15 5.69
N ASP A 120 -11.06 3.94 4.53
CA ASP A 120 -10.78 2.79 3.66
C ASP A 120 -9.32 2.79 3.17
N ILE A 121 -8.79 3.96 2.79
CA ILE A 121 -7.38 4.11 2.39
C ILE A 121 -6.44 3.79 3.55
N GLN A 122 -6.76 4.25 4.76
CA GLN A 122 -5.96 3.99 5.94
C GLN A 122 -5.95 2.49 6.28
N GLU A 123 -7.12 1.84 6.29
CA GLU A 123 -7.25 0.40 6.52
C GLU A 123 -6.50 -0.41 5.45
N PHE A 124 -6.63 -0.03 4.17
CA PHE A 124 -5.89 -0.66 3.09
C PHE A 124 -4.37 -0.50 3.30
N LYS A 125 -3.89 0.69 3.65
CA LYS A 125 -2.47 0.94 3.86
C LYS A 125 -1.91 0.14 5.04
N GLU A 126 -2.65 0.06 6.14
CA GLU A 126 -2.25 -0.69 7.33
C GLU A 126 -2.24 -2.20 7.06
N SER A 127 -3.31 -2.72 6.46
CA SER A 127 -3.44 -4.15 6.13
C SER A 127 -2.44 -4.59 5.06
N HIS A 128 -2.36 -3.86 3.95
CA HIS A 128 -1.50 -4.22 2.83
C HIS A 128 -0.03 -3.97 3.13
N GLY A 129 0.30 -2.90 3.87
CA GLY A 129 1.66 -2.63 4.34
C GLY A 129 2.18 -3.73 5.27
N ALA A 130 1.39 -4.12 6.27
CA ALA A 130 1.76 -5.20 7.18
C ALA A 130 1.91 -6.54 6.46
N GLN A 131 1.00 -6.88 5.54
CA GLN A 131 1.09 -8.09 4.74
C GLN A 131 2.31 -8.10 3.81
N MET A 132 2.61 -6.98 3.15
CA MET A 132 3.77 -6.87 2.27
C MET A 132 5.08 -7.08 3.04
N LEU A 133 5.23 -6.40 4.19
CA LEU A 133 6.39 -6.53 5.07
C LEU A 133 6.52 -7.97 5.63
N GLY A 134 5.40 -8.62 5.95
CA GLY A 134 5.38 -10.02 6.35
C GLY A 134 5.91 -10.95 5.25
N ARG A 135 5.41 -10.79 4.01
CA ARG A 135 5.88 -11.59 2.86
C ARG A 135 7.35 -11.34 2.53
N GLU A 136 7.82 -10.11 2.64
CA GLU A 136 9.23 -9.77 2.43
C GLU A 136 10.12 -10.43 3.48
N ARG A 137 9.72 -10.41 4.75
CA ARG A 137 10.42 -11.10 5.83
C ARG A 137 10.50 -12.61 5.60
N ASP A 138 9.41 -13.24 5.15
CA ASP A 138 9.40 -14.66 4.81
C ASP A 138 10.33 -14.96 3.63
N ALA A 139 10.34 -14.10 2.61
CA ALA A 139 11.25 -14.21 1.47
C ALA A 139 12.71 -14.09 1.92
N LEU A 140 13.05 -13.12 2.79
CA LEU A 140 14.38 -12.96 3.36
C LEU A 140 14.81 -14.21 4.16
N SER A 141 13.91 -14.78 4.95
CA SER A 141 14.19 -16.02 5.70
C SER A 141 14.49 -17.19 4.74
N LYS A 142 13.74 -17.31 3.65
CA LYS A 142 13.98 -18.34 2.62
C LYS A 142 15.32 -18.14 1.93
N VAL A 143 15.65 -16.91 1.56
CA VAL A 143 16.94 -16.56 0.93
C VAL A 143 18.10 -16.87 1.88
N SER A 144 17.97 -16.56 3.18
CA SER A 144 18.96 -16.90 4.19
C SER A 144 19.17 -18.41 4.31
N SER A 145 18.09 -19.19 4.38
CA SER A 145 18.17 -20.66 4.40
C SER A 145 18.84 -21.22 3.13
N MET A 146 18.49 -20.68 1.96
CA MET A 146 19.08 -21.07 0.68
C MET A 146 20.58 -20.73 0.62
N ALA A 147 20.97 -19.55 1.11
CA ALA A 147 22.38 -19.15 1.19
C ALA A 147 23.18 -20.11 2.08
N ASN A 148 22.62 -20.54 3.22
CA ASN A 148 23.25 -21.53 4.09
C ASN A 148 23.40 -22.89 3.39
N GLN A 149 22.40 -23.34 2.63
CA GLN A 149 22.48 -24.58 1.85
C GLN A 149 23.55 -24.50 0.75
N ILE A 150 23.63 -23.38 0.04
CA ILE A 150 24.67 -23.13 -0.97
C ILE A 150 26.05 -23.13 -0.32
N MET A 151 26.20 -22.48 0.84
CA MET A 151 27.46 -22.44 1.58
C MET A 151 27.88 -23.84 2.04
N ALA A 152 26.95 -24.64 2.58
CA ALA A 152 27.21 -26.03 2.95
C ALA A 152 27.61 -26.88 1.73
N THR A 153 26.93 -26.68 0.60
CA THR A 153 27.24 -27.38 -0.66
C THR A 153 28.63 -26.99 -1.16
N ALA A 154 28.97 -25.71 -1.15
CA ALA A 154 30.29 -25.21 -1.54
C ALA A 154 31.41 -25.76 -0.64
N GLN A 155 31.17 -25.83 0.68
CA GLN A 155 32.11 -26.46 1.62
C GLN A 155 32.29 -27.95 1.34
N SER A 156 31.20 -28.69 1.12
CA SER A 156 31.27 -30.12 0.76
C SER A 156 32.01 -30.35 -0.57
N SER A 157 31.81 -29.48 -1.55
CA SER A 157 32.49 -29.53 -2.84
C SER A 157 33.98 -29.27 -2.68
N ARG A 158 34.36 -28.26 -1.89
CA ARG A 158 35.76 -27.98 -1.54
C ARG A 158 36.42 -29.17 -0.86
N GLN A 159 35.73 -29.81 0.08
CA GLN A 159 36.24 -31.01 0.76
C GLN A 159 36.46 -32.15 -0.24
N ARG A 160 35.48 -32.44 -1.11
CA ARG A 160 35.60 -33.47 -2.16
C ARG A 160 36.77 -33.21 -3.12
N LEU A 161 36.96 -31.96 -3.54
CA LEU A 161 38.11 -31.58 -4.39
C LEU A 161 39.45 -31.77 -3.66
N SER A 162 39.50 -31.49 -2.36
CA SER A 162 40.69 -31.74 -1.54
C SER A 162 40.99 -33.23 -1.40
N GLU A 163 39.97 -34.05 -1.15
CA GLU A 163 40.09 -35.52 -1.10
C GLU A 163 40.54 -36.08 -2.46
N GLN A 164 39.96 -35.59 -3.55
CA GLN A 164 40.32 -35.97 -4.92
C GLN A 164 41.79 -35.60 -5.24
N ARG A 165 42.27 -34.45 -4.76
CA ARG A 165 43.70 -34.09 -4.88
C ARG A 165 44.61 -35.09 -4.17
N GLY A 166 44.20 -35.58 -3.00
CA GLY A 166 44.91 -36.65 -2.29
C GLY A 166 44.96 -37.95 -3.10
N VAL A 167 43.84 -38.34 -3.71
CA VAL A 167 43.77 -39.51 -4.60
C VAL A 167 44.68 -39.36 -5.81
N PHE A 168 44.68 -38.20 -6.49
CA PHE A 168 45.61 -37.94 -7.60
C PHE A 168 47.07 -37.98 -7.17
N GLY A 169 47.40 -37.47 -5.98
CA GLY A 169 48.74 -37.62 -5.39
C GLY A 169 49.14 -39.09 -5.26
N GLY A 170 48.26 -39.94 -4.72
CA GLY A 170 48.50 -41.38 -4.61
C GLY A 170 48.59 -42.10 -5.97
N ILE A 171 47.80 -41.68 -6.96
CA ILE A 171 47.91 -42.21 -8.34
C ILE A 171 49.27 -41.83 -8.94
N MET A 172 49.73 -40.60 -8.76
CA MET A 172 51.02 -40.16 -9.27
C MET A 172 52.19 -40.94 -8.64
N GLU A 173 52.13 -41.21 -7.33
CA GLU A 173 53.11 -42.03 -6.62
C GLU A 173 53.11 -43.49 -7.11
N LYS A 174 51.93 -44.10 -7.25
CA LYS A 174 51.78 -45.45 -7.82
C LYS A 174 52.26 -45.50 -9.26
N SER A 175 51.93 -44.51 -10.09
CA SER A 175 52.38 -44.39 -11.48
C SER A 175 53.91 -44.27 -11.56
N GLY A 176 54.52 -43.42 -10.73
CA GLY A 176 55.99 -43.34 -10.63
C GLY A 176 56.62 -44.66 -10.21
N THR A 177 55.97 -45.43 -9.34
CA THR A 177 56.42 -46.77 -8.95
C THR A 177 56.29 -47.78 -10.10
N LEU A 178 55.21 -47.72 -10.88
CA LEU A 178 55.04 -48.56 -12.08
C LEU A 178 56.08 -48.24 -13.15
N ILE A 179 56.36 -46.97 -13.42
CA ILE A 179 57.40 -46.54 -14.36
C ILE A 179 58.77 -47.09 -13.93
N LYS A 180 59.09 -47.07 -12.63
CA LYS A 180 60.33 -47.69 -12.10
C LYS A 180 60.39 -49.21 -12.26
N LYS A 181 59.25 -49.90 -12.43
CA LYS A 181 59.17 -51.36 -12.65
C LYS A 181 59.17 -51.74 -14.13
N LEU A 182 58.88 -50.82 -15.06
CA LEU A 182 58.99 -51.07 -16.50
C LEU A 182 60.37 -51.58 -16.97
N PRO A 183 61.53 -51.03 -16.52
CA PRO A 183 62.83 -51.59 -16.90
C PRO A 183 63.04 -53.01 -16.37
N MET A 184 62.49 -53.36 -15.21
CA MET A 184 62.56 -54.72 -14.66
C MET A 184 61.79 -55.73 -15.52
N VAL A 185 60.67 -55.32 -16.13
CA VAL A 185 59.94 -56.16 -17.09
C VAL A 185 60.78 -56.37 -18.36
N ASN A 186 61.47 -55.32 -18.82
CA ASN A 186 62.37 -55.43 -19.97
C ASN A 186 63.54 -56.41 -19.70
N ASP A 187 64.12 -56.38 -18.51
CA ASP A 187 65.18 -57.32 -18.10
C ASP A 187 64.69 -58.78 -18.07
N VAL A 188 63.44 -59.02 -17.64
CA VAL A 188 62.84 -60.36 -17.65
C VAL A 188 62.59 -60.85 -19.07
N ILE A 189 62.08 -59.97 -19.95
CA ILE A 189 61.90 -60.27 -21.38
C ILE A 189 63.24 -60.62 -22.03
N GLU A 190 64.30 -59.85 -21.76
CA GLU A 190 65.64 -60.09 -22.30
C GLU A 190 66.22 -61.42 -21.81
N LYS A 191 66.06 -61.76 -20.52
CA LYS A 191 66.48 -63.07 -19.98
C LYS A 191 65.76 -64.26 -20.63
N ILE A 192 64.46 -64.12 -20.91
CA ILE A 192 63.68 -65.15 -21.61
C ILE A 192 64.20 -65.33 -23.04
N GLN A 193 64.43 -64.22 -23.78
CA GLN A 193 64.98 -64.28 -25.12
C GLN A 193 66.38 -64.90 -25.15
N LYS A 194 67.25 -64.55 -24.20
CA LYS A 194 68.60 -65.12 -24.09
C LYS A 194 68.57 -66.63 -23.86
N LYS A 195 67.67 -67.13 -23.00
CA LYS A 195 67.49 -68.57 -22.79
C LYS A 195 67.00 -69.25 -24.07
N ARG A 196 65.98 -68.69 -24.73
CA ARG A 196 65.46 -69.22 -26.01
C ARG A 196 66.54 -69.28 -27.09
N ASN A 197 67.38 -68.26 -27.19
CA ASN A 197 68.45 -68.22 -28.20
C ASN A 197 69.51 -69.30 -27.96
N ARG A 198 69.89 -69.58 -26.70
CA ARG A 198 70.82 -70.68 -26.42
C ARG A 198 70.22 -72.03 -26.78
N ASP A 199 68.96 -72.27 -26.46
CA ASP A 199 68.29 -73.54 -26.76
C ASP A 199 68.20 -73.76 -28.28
N MET A 200 67.95 -72.70 -29.06
CA MET A 200 67.99 -72.75 -30.53
C MET A 200 69.39 -73.03 -31.08
N ILE A 201 70.45 -72.42 -30.51
CA ILE A 201 71.84 -72.69 -30.93
C ILE A 201 72.19 -74.17 -30.73
N VAL A 202 71.82 -74.75 -29.59
CA VAL A 202 72.06 -76.19 -29.32
C VAL A 202 71.29 -77.06 -30.30
N LEU A 203 70.01 -76.75 -30.54
CA LEU A 203 69.17 -77.51 -31.47
C LEU A 203 69.74 -77.47 -32.90
N SER A 204 70.12 -76.28 -33.40
CA SER A 204 70.74 -76.13 -34.73
C SER A 204 72.05 -76.88 -34.84
N PHE A 205 72.87 -76.90 -33.78
CA PHE A 205 74.13 -77.65 -33.75
C PHE A 205 73.91 -79.16 -33.86
N VAL A 206 72.96 -79.72 -33.09
CA VAL A 206 72.64 -81.16 -33.12
C VAL A 206 72.11 -81.60 -34.49
N ILE A 207 71.20 -80.82 -35.07
CA ILE A 207 70.66 -81.10 -36.41
C ILE A 207 71.78 -81.02 -37.47
N GLY A 208 72.62 -79.98 -37.40
CA GLY A 208 73.75 -79.81 -38.31
C GLY A 208 74.76 -80.96 -38.23
N LEU A 209 75.10 -81.41 -37.01
CA LEU A 209 75.99 -82.55 -36.80
C LEU A 209 75.38 -83.85 -37.35
N CYS A 210 74.09 -84.08 -37.14
CA CYS A 210 73.39 -85.26 -37.63
C CYS A 210 73.36 -85.31 -39.17
N LEU A 211 73.07 -84.18 -39.82
CA LEU A 211 73.12 -84.05 -41.27
C LEU A 211 74.55 -84.24 -41.81
N PHE A 212 75.56 -83.69 -41.12
CA PHE A 212 76.96 -83.85 -41.49
C PHE A 212 77.43 -85.32 -41.41
N LEU A 213 77.09 -86.02 -40.34
CA LEU A 213 77.38 -87.45 -40.18
C LEU A 213 76.69 -88.30 -41.24
N THR A 214 75.42 -87.99 -41.55
CA THR A 214 74.67 -88.69 -42.62
C THR A 214 75.33 -88.48 -43.99
N TRP A 215 75.78 -87.26 -44.28
CA TRP A 215 76.49 -86.95 -45.51
C TRP A 215 77.84 -87.67 -45.61
N LEU A 216 78.57 -87.79 -44.49
CA LEU A 216 79.83 -88.53 -44.42
C LEU A 216 79.65 -90.04 -44.59
N TYR A 217 78.54 -90.60 -44.08
CA TYR A 217 78.25 -92.05 -44.19
C TYR A 217 77.76 -92.45 -45.58
N LEU A 218 77.03 -91.57 -46.26
CA LEU A 218 76.49 -91.82 -47.61
C LEU A 218 77.54 -91.58 -48.72
N LYS A 219 78.69 -91.00 -48.38
CA LYS A 219 79.79 -90.70 -49.28
C LYS A 219 80.91 -91.72 -49.12
#